data_AF-A0A2D7DVB4-F1
#
_entry.id   AF-A0A2D7DVB4-F1
#
_cell.length_a   1.000
_cell.length_b   1.000
_cell.length_c   1.000
_cell.angle_alpha   90.00
_cell.angle_beta   90.00
_cell.angle_gamma   90.00
#
_symmetry.space_group_name_H-M   'P 1'
#
loop_
_entity.id
_entity.type
_entity.pdbx_description
1 polymer ?
#
loop_
_entity_poly.entity_id
_entity_poly.type
_entity_poly.pdbx_seq_one_letter_code
_entity_poly.pdbx_strand_id
1 'polypeptide(L)'
;MKENKFFIAENVIELIFGIGASIVIIGALMKITYMNFGPLTADFMLTFGLLTEAVIFTIAGVRGYVLLKDNNVKADATDVSDVSKEANELKLAYQNATTKLTSLGKNLSKVVDSTSAIDIPSDISSNMATLNENVSKTSKALDVLEKAYVNTEKAVATEPAAHEKVVENMNQLQSELSNLKKTVASLNAKYAEVLGAMKK
;
A
#
# COMPACT_ATOMS: atom_id res chain seq x y z
N MET A 1 55.45 -26.23 20.15
CA MET A 1 55.83 -24.83 19.79
C MET A 1 54.62 -23.95 20.02
N LYS A 2 54.85 -22.74 20.55
CA LYS A 2 53.89 -21.83 21.19
C LYS A 2 52.51 -21.73 20.53
N GLU A 3 51.47 -21.95 21.34
CA GLU A 3 50.10 -21.53 21.03
C GLU A 3 50.03 -20.00 20.99
N ASN A 4 49.90 -19.42 19.81
CA ASN A 4 49.54 -18.02 19.67
C ASN A 4 48.01 -17.91 19.69
N LYS A 5 47.40 -18.21 20.85
CA LYS A 5 45.99 -17.91 21.12
C LYS A 5 45.84 -16.40 21.18
N PHE A 6 45.20 -15.82 20.18
CA PHE A 6 44.85 -14.40 20.20
C PHE A 6 43.89 -14.15 21.37
N PHE A 7 44.31 -13.29 22.31
CA PHE A 7 43.79 -13.18 23.68
C PHE A 7 42.56 -12.26 23.80
N ILE A 8 41.63 -12.31 22.85
CA ILE A 8 40.42 -11.48 22.93
C ILE A 8 39.21 -12.37 22.65
N ALA A 9 38.33 -12.48 23.64
CA ALA A 9 37.08 -13.22 23.55
C ALA A 9 36.12 -12.53 22.56
N GLU A 10 35.39 -13.32 21.76
CA GLU A 10 34.48 -12.83 20.71
C GLU A 10 33.48 -11.76 21.22
N ASN A 11 32.95 -11.94 22.43
CA ASN A 11 32.03 -10.99 23.07
C ASN A 11 32.65 -9.62 23.39
N VAL A 12 33.95 -9.57 23.67
CA VAL A 12 34.68 -8.33 23.92
C VAL A 12 34.90 -7.56 22.61
N ILE A 13 35.05 -8.28 21.50
CA ILE A 13 35.22 -7.69 20.16
C ILE A 13 33.91 -7.04 19.71
N GLU A 14 32.78 -7.71 19.85
CA GLU A 14 31.47 -7.16 19.51
C GLU A 14 31.15 -5.89 20.32
N LEU A 15 31.53 -5.88 21.61
CA LEU A 15 31.43 -4.69 22.45
C LEU A 15 32.33 -3.54 21.96
N ILE A 16 33.58 -3.84 21.55
CA ILE A 16 34.51 -2.83 21.00
C ILE A 16 33.98 -2.25 19.69
N PHE A 17 33.39 -3.06 18.82
CA PHE A 17 32.72 -2.58 17.61
C PHE A 17 31.55 -1.64 17.95
N GLY A 18 30.70 -2.03 18.92
CA GLY A 18 29.58 -1.20 19.36
C GLY A 18 30.03 0.15 19.94
N ILE A 19 31.10 0.14 20.75
CA ILE A 19 31.67 1.36 21.33
C ILE A 19 32.31 2.24 20.24
N GLY A 20 33.06 1.65 19.30
CA GLY A 20 33.66 2.36 18.17
C GLY A 20 32.61 3.07 17.32
N ALA A 21 31.57 2.34 16.90
CA ALA A 21 30.46 2.88 16.12
C ALA A 21 29.73 4.03 16.84
N SER A 22 29.53 3.91 18.16
CA SER A 22 28.90 4.97 18.96
C SER A 22 29.67 6.28 18.90
N ILE A 23 31.00 6.24 19.01
CA ILE A 23 31.87 7.42 18.94
C ILE A 23 31.80 8.09 17.55
N VAL A 24 31.78 7.30 16.47
CA VAL A 24 31.64 7.83 15.10
C VAL A 24 30.31 8.55 14.92
N ILE A 25 29.21 7.94 15.38
CA ILE A 25 27.86 8.50 15.25
C ILE A 25 27.75 9.83 16.02
N ILE A 26 28.33 9.91 17.22
CA ILE A 26 28.36 11.15 18.01
C ILE A 26 29.17 12.24 17.29
N GLY A 27 30.34 11.91 16.73
CA GLY A 27 31.14 12.86 15.95
C GLY A 27 30.42 13.37 14.70
N ALA A 28 29.73 12.48 13.98
CA ALA A 28 28.92 12.85 12.82
C ALA A 28 27.73 13.73 13.22
N LEU A 29 27.07 13.40 14.33
CA LEU A 29 25.98 14.20 14.89
C LEU A 29 26.46 15.63 15.21
N MET A 30 27.59 15.78 15.92
CA MET A 30 28.14 17.09 16.25
C MET A 30 28.50 17.90 14.99
N LYS A 31 29.00 17.24 13.93
CA LYS A 31 29.33 17.87 12.65
C LYS A 31 28.09 18.41 11.93
N ILE A 32 26.98 17.66 11.91
CA ILE A 32 25.75 18.11 11.25
C ILE A 32 24.98 19.15 12.05
N THR A 33 25.07 19.13 13.38
CA THR A 33 24.38 20.09 14.25
C THR A 33 25.19 21.35 14.56
N TYR A 34 26.40 21.48 13.99
CA TYR A 34 27.33 22.58 14.26
C TYR A 34 27.58 22.80 15.77
N MET A 35 27.55 21.71 16.55
CA MET A 35 27.75 21.78 18.00
C MET A 35 29.24 21.75 18.31
N ASN A 36 29.78 22.89 18.75
CA ASN A 36 31.15 22.99 19.23
C ASN A 36 31.13 23.21 20.75
N PHE A 37 31.54 22.19 21.49
CA PHE A 37 31.71 22.28 22.94
C PHE A 37 33.14 22.75 23.24
N GLY A 38 33.39 24.05 23.03
CA GLY A 38 34.66 24.71 23.37
C GLY A 38 35.89 24.00 22.76
N PRO A 39 36.75 23.33 23.56
CA PRO A 39 37.94 22.63 23.06
C PRO A 39 37.62 21.36 22.23
N LEU A 40 36.39 20.86 22.26
CA LEU A 40 35.94 19.74 21.44
C LEU A 40 35.17 20.26 20.22
N THR A 41 35.91 20.49 19.13
CA THR A 41 35.33 20.80 17.82
C THR A 41 34.70 19.55 17.22
N ALA A 42 33.59 19.71 16.49
CA ALA A 42 32.95 18.61 15.77
C ALA A 42 33.92 17.84 14.85
N ASP A 43 34.84 18.55 14.21
CA ASP A 43 35.84 18.00 13.29
C ASP A 43 36.85 17.10 14.01
N PHE A 44 37.19 17.47 15.24
CA PHE A 44 38.08 16.68 16.09
C PHE A 44 37.40 15.39 16.54
N MET A 45 36.15 15.48 17.02
CA MET A 45 35.38 14.29 17.43
C MET A 45 35.13 13.34 16.26
N LEU A 46 34.78 13.87 15.08
CA LEU A 46 34.55 13.08 13.87
C LEU A 46 35.84 12.39 13.38
N THR A 47 36.95 13.12 13.36
CA THR A 47 38.25 12.55 12.96
C THR A 47 38.68 11.46 13.92
N PHE A 48 38.48 11.67 15.23
CA PHE A 48 38.80 10.69 16.26
C PHE A 48 37.94 9.43 16.16
N GLY A 49 36.64 9.58 15.89
CA GLY A 49 35.74 8.47 15.63
C GLY A 49 36.16 7.65 14.42
N LEU A 50 36.38 8.30 13.26
CA LEU A 50 36.79 7.61 12.03
C LEU A 50 38.14 6.91 12.17
N LEU A 51 39.08 7.51 12.90
CA LEU A 51 40.38 6.90 13.19
C LEU A 51 40.23 5.65 14.08
N THR A 52 39.35 5.72 15.09
CA THR A 52 39.04 4.57 15.95
C THR A 52 38.47 3.42 15.13
N GLU A 53 37.54 3.70 14.23
CA GLU A 53 36.91 2.69 13.37
C GLU A 53 37.89 2.06 12.37
N ALA A 54 38.80 2.86 11.80
CA ALA A 54 39.84 2.35 10.91
C ALA A 54 40.78 1.35 11.61
N VAL A 55 41.11 1.60 12.87
CA VAL A 55 41.96 0.69 13.67
C VAL A 55 41.20 -0.62 13.97
N ILE A 56 39.93 -0.54 14.36
CA ILE A 56 39.10 -1.71 14.63
C ILE A 56 38.98 -2.60 13.38
N PHE A 57 38.68 -2.01 12.22
CA PHE A 57 38.59 -2.75 10.96
C PHE A 57 39.93 -3.40 10.55
N THR A 58 41.05 -2.72 10.78
CA THR A 58 42.38 -3.25 10.47
C THR A 58 42.68 -4.48 11.31
N ILE A 59 42.41 -4.43 12.63
CA ILE A 59 42.63 -5.56 13.54
C ILE A 59 41.73 -6.74 13.15
N ALA A 60 40.46 -6.48 12.84
CA ALA A 60 39.51 -7.52 12.42
C ALA A 60 39.94 -8.17 11.09
N GLY A 61 40.36 -7.37 10.11
CA GLY A 61 40.82 -7.84 8.81
C GLY A 61 42.12 -8.66 8.89
N VAL A 62 43.09 -8.22 9.68
CA VAL A 62 44.35 -8.96 9.90
C VAL A 62 44.09 -10.26 10.65
N ARG A 63 43.24 -10.26 11.67
CA ARG A 63 42.84 -11.50 12.36
C ARG A 63 42.19 -12.47 11.38
N GLY A 64 41.21 -12.02 10.59
CA GLY A 64 40.58 -12.83 9.56
C GLY A 64 41.61 -13.42 8.60
N TYR A 65 42.48 -12.58 8.04
CA TYR A 65 43.51 -13.04 7.09
C TYR A 65 44.48 -14.06 7.69
N VAL A 66 44.93 -13.87 8.93
CA VAL A 66 45.88 -14.79 9.60
C VAL A 66 45.20 -16.11 9.99
N LEU A 67 43.97 -16.08 10.51
CA LEU A 67 43.20 -17.28 10.87
C LEU A 67 42.91 -18.16 9.64
N LEU A 68 42.58 -17.54 8.50
CA LEU A 68 42.35 -18.22 7.23
C LEU A 68 43.65 -18.73 6.56
N LYS A 69 44.82 -18.21 6.93
CA LYS A 69 46.11 -18.55 6.30
C LYS A 69 46.89 -19.67 6.99
N ASP A 70 46.74 -19.83 8.30
CA ASP A 70 47.51 -20.81 9.08
C ASP A 70 46.92 -22.24 9.03
N ASN A 71 45.72 -22.39 8.46
CA ASN A 71 44.98 -23.64 8.44
C ASN A 71 44.62 -24.07 7.00
N ASN A 72 45.32 -25.08 6.45
CA ASN A 72 44.71 -26.06 5.52
C ASN A 72 43.82 -27.06 6.29
N VAL A 73 43.33 -26.65 7.46
CA VAL A 73 42.45 -27.38 8.34
C VAL A 73 41.06 -26.89 8.00
N LYS A 74 40.19 -27.80 7.53
CA LYS A 74 38.75 -27.62 7.65
C LYS A 74 38.50 -27.16 9.08
N ALA A 75 38.12 -25.90 9.24
CA ALA A 75 37.83 -25.35 10.56
C ALA A 75 36.83 -26.30 11.22
N ASP A 76 37.30 -27.07 12.20
CA ASP A 76 36.46 -27.54 13.28
C ASP A 76 36.16 -26.30 14.12
N ALA A 77 35.34 -25.41 13.55
CA ALA A 77 34.41 -24.69 14.37
C ALA A 77 33.51 -25.79 14.92
N THR A 78 33.47 -25.91 16.24
CA THR A 78 32.49 -26.67 17.01
C THR A 78 31.06 -26.16 16.79
N ASP A 79 30.69 -25.94 15.52
CA ASP A 79 29.33 -25.82 15.02
C ASP A 79 29.18 -25.85 13.47
N VAL A 80 30.05 -26.53 12.71
CA VAL A 80 29.78 -26.71 11.25
C VAL A 80 28.65 -27.73 11.00
N SER A 81 28.27 -28.51 12.02
CA SER A 81 27.07 -29.34 11.98
C SER A 81 25.78 -28.53 12.08
N ASP A 82 25.68 -27.46 12.91
CA ASP A 82 24.49 -26.60 12.83
C ASP A 82 24.54 -25.63 11.66
N VAL A 83 25.70 -25.12 11.20
CA VAL A 83 25.70 -24.36 9.93
C VAL A 83 25.23 -25.22 8.75
N SER A 84 25.51 -26.53 8.75
CA SER A 84 24.96 -27.45 7.74
C SER A 84 23.47 -27.74 7.93
N LYS A 85 22.96 -27.77 9.17
CA LYS A 85 21.53 -27.92 9.46
C LYS A 85 20.79 -26.62 9.15
N GLU A 86 21.23 -25.48 9.66
CA GLU A 86 20.73 -24.14 9.38
C GLU A 86 20.83 -23.80 7.89
N ALA A 87 21.89 -24.18 7.18
CA ALA A 87 21.96 -24.02 5.72
C ALA A 87 21.00 -24.95 4.98
N ASN A 88 20.79 -26.18 5.48
CA ASN A 88 19.79 -27.09 4.92
C ASN A 88 18.36 -26.65 5.23
N GLU A 89 18.12 -26.09 6.42
CA GLU A 89 16.86 -25.49 6.86
C GLU A 89 16.59 -24.21 6.08
N LEU A 90 17.61 -23.38 5.83
CA LEU A 90 17.52 -22.20 4.97
C LEU A 90 17.27 -22.61 3.52
N LYS A 91 17.91 -23.66 3.01
CA LYS A 91 17.64 -24.22 1.68
C LYS A 91 16.22 -24.78 1.61
N LEU A 92 15.72 -25.42 2.66
CA LEU A 92 14.36 -25.93 2.73
C LEU A 92 13.33 -24.78 2.84
N ALA A 93 13.64 -23.76 3.63
CA ALA A 93 12.85 -22.54 3.76
C ALA A 93 12.80 -21.77 2.45
N TYR A 94 13.93 -21.68 1.73
CA TYR A 94 14.01 -21.09 0.40
C TYR A 94 13.18 -21.87 -0.61
N GLN A 95 13.31 -23.20 -0.66
CA GLN A 95 12.49 -24.04 -1.55
C GLN A 95 10.98 -23.94 -1.23
N ASN A 96 10.62 -23.89 0.06
CA ASN A 96 9.25 -23.66 0.50
C ASN A 96 8.76 -22.25 0.12
N ALA A 97 9.60 -21.23 0.27
CA ALA A 97 9.29 -19.86 -0.15
C ALA A 97 9.10 -19.78 -1.67
N THR A 98 9.98 -20.40 -2.46
CA THR A 98 9.83 -20.50 -3.92
C THR A 98 8.54 -21.21 -4.28
N THR A 99 8.24 -22.34 -3.67
CA THR A 99 7.00 -23.10 -3.93
C THR A 99 5.75 -22.27 -3.58
N LYS A 100 5.78 -21.54 -2.46
CA LYS A 100 4.71 -20.62 -2.06
C LYS A 100 4.60 -19.44 -3.01
N LEU A 101 5.71 -18.85 -3.47
CA LEU A 101 5.73 -17.77 -4.44
C LEU A 101 5.23 -18.21 -5.81
N THR A 102 5.61 -19.40 -6.28
CA THR A 102 5.08 -19.99 -7.53
C THR A 102 3.59 -20.28 -7.41
N SER A 103 3.14 -20.80 -6.26
CA SER A 103 1.71 -21.04 -6.00
C SER A 103 0.94 -19.73 -5.92
N LEU A 104 1.51 -18.71 -5.27
CA LEU A 104 0.94 -17.37 -5.20
C LEU A 104 0.89 -16.72 -6.58
N GLY A 105 1.93 -16.88 -7.41
CA GLY A 105 1.96 -16.42 -8.80
C GLY A 105 0.91 -17.13 -9.66
N LYS A 106 0.70 -18.43 -9.47
CA LYS A 106 -0.38 -19.18 -10.12
C LYS A 106 -1.76 -18.75 -9.64
N ASN A 107 -1.92 -18.44 -8.35
CA ASN A 107 -3.18 -17.92 -7.80
C ASN A 107 -3.44 -16.48 -8.26
N LEU A 108 -2.41 -15.62 -8.32
CA LEU A 108 -2.47 -14.27 -8.88
C LEU A 108 -2.78 -14.33 -10.37
N SER A 109 -2.15 -15.22 -11.13
CA SER A 109 -2.50 -15.45 -12.55
C SER A 109 -3.95 -15.87 -12.67
N LYS A 110 -4.42 -16.84 -11.86
CA LYS A 110 -5.83 -17.23 -11.84
C LYS A 110 -6.77 -16.10 -11.44
N VAL A 111 -6.37 -15.24 -10.50
CA VAL A 111 -7.14 -14.04 -10.13
C VAL A 111 -7.14 -13.04 -11.28
N VAL A 112 -6.01 -12.78 -11.92
CA VAL A 112 -5.89 -11.92 -13.11
C VAL A 112 -6.76 -12.45 -14.24
N ASP A 113 -6.70 -13.75 -14.52
CA ASP A 113 -7.53 -14.44 -15.51
C ASP A 113 -9.01 -14.37 -15.11
N SER A 114 -9.34 -14.52 -13.83
CA SER A 114 -10.71 -14.41 -13.32
C SER A 114 -11.23 -12.97 -13.32
N THR A 115 -10.38 -11.97 -13.14
CA THR A 115 -10.71 -10.53 -13.27
C THR A 115 -10.74 -10.08 -14.72
N SER A 116 -10.01 -10.76 -15.61
CA SER A 116 -10.12 -10.61 -17.06
C SER A 116 -11.36 -11.32 -17.60
N ALA A 117 -11.84 -12.35 -16.88
CA ALA A 117 -13.13 -13.02 -17.06
C ALA A 117 -14.29 -12.35 -16.29
N ILE A 118 -14.02 -11.31 -15.49
CA ILE A 118 -15.03 -10.28 -15.21
C ILE A 118 -15.13 -9.50 -16.52
N ASP A 119 -15.90 -10.06 -17.45
CA ASP A 119 -16.45 -9.31 -18.56
C ASP A 119 -17.20 -8.15 -17.91
N ILE A 120 -16.61 -6.94 -17.95
CA ILE A 120 -17.36 -5.72 -17.66
C ILE A 120 -18.47 -5.81 -18.70
N PRO A 121 -19.73 -6.13 -18.31
CA PRO A 121 -20.77 -6.35 -19.30
C PRO A 121 -20.72 -5.16 -20.23
N SER A 122 -20.64 -5.38 -21.55
CA SER A 122 -20.54 -4.30 -22.55
C SER A 122 -21.60 -3.21 -22.32
N ASP A 123 -22.68 -3.59 -21.63
CA ASP A 123 -23.80 -2.77 -21.26
C ASP A 123 -23.58 -1.87 -20.03
N ILE A 124 -22.49 -1.98 -19.25
CA ILE A 124 -22.22 -1.07 -18.12
C ILE A 124 -22.09 0.38 -18.60
N SER A 125 -21.39 0.60 -19.72
CA SER A 125 -21.28 1.95 -20.30
C SER A 125 -22.65 2.49 -20.73
N SER A 126 -23.46 1.65 -21.38
CA SER A 126 -24.85 1.95 -21.77
C SER A 126 -25.76 2.19 -20.56
N ASN A 127 -25.62 1.40 -19.50
CA ASN A 127 -26.40 1.49 -18.28
C ASN A 127 -26.00 2.71 -17.45
N MET A 128 -24.72 3.10 -17.45
CA MET A 128 -24.25 4.35 -16.86
C MET A 128 -24.78 5.57 -17.64
N ALA A 129 -24.79 5.51 -18.98
CA ALA A 129 -25.40 6.55 -19.81
C ALA A 129 -26.91 6.66 -19.55
N THR A 130 -27.61 5.53 -19.49
CA THR A 130 -29.05 5.47 -19.15
C THR A 130 -29.31 6.00 -17.73
N LEU A 131 -28.47 5.65 -16.75
CA LEU A 131 -28.57 6.16 -15.38
C LEU A 131 -28.40 7.67 -15.34
N ASN A 132 -27.39 8.21 -16.02
CA ASN A 132 -27.14 9.66 -16.07
C ASN A 132 -28.30 10.41 -16.76
N GLU A 133 -28.86 9.84 -17.84
CA GLU A 133 -30.05 10.36 -18.50
C GLU A 133 -31.26 10.36 -17.56
N ASN A 134 -31.45 9.30 -16.78
CA ASN A 134 -32.56 9.16 -15.84
C ASN A 134 -32.42 10.09 -14.63
N VAL A 135 -31.21 10.28 -14.11
CA VAL A 135 -30.91 11.27 -13.07
C VAL A 135 -31.20 12.68 -13.59
N SER A 136 -30.80 13.00 -14.84
CA SER A 136 -31.11 14.28 -15.48
C SER A 136 -32.62 14.51 -15.66
N LYS A 137 -33.37 13.51 -16.13
CA LYS A 137 -34.82 13.58 -16.26
C LYS A 137 -35.52 13.75 -14.91
N THR A 138 -35.05 13.03 -13.89
CA THR A 138 -35.59 13.13 -12.53
C THR A 138 -35.36 14.52 -11.95
N SER A 139 -34.17 15.10 -12.16
CA SER A 139 -33.88 16.48 -11.75
C SER A 139 -34.80 17.50 -12.43
N LYS A 140 -35.10 17.34 -13.72
CA LYS A 140 -36.09 18.19 -14.42
C LYS A 140 -37.50 18.02 -13.87
N ALA A 141 -37.93 16.78 -13.61
CA ALA A 141 -39.23 16.51 -13.03
C ALA A 141 -39.38 17.13 -11.62
N LEU A 142 -38.30 17.12 -10.81
CA LEU A 142 -38.28 17.77 -9.50
C LEU A 142 -38.35 19.30 -9.60
N ASP A 143 -37.67 19.93 -10.57
CA ASP A 143 -37.78 21.38 -10.82
C ASP A 143 -39.20 21.78 -11.24
N VAL A 144 -39.85 20.99 -12.09
CA VAL A 144 -41.26 21.20 -12.47
C VAL A 144 -42.19 21.02 -11.27
N LEU A 145 -41.95 20.01 -10.42
CA LEU A 145 -42.73 19.79 -9.20
C LEU A 145 -42.57 20.93 -8.19
N GLU A 146 -41.35 21.42 -7.98
CA GLU A 146 -41.07 22.58 -7.12
C GLU A 146 -41.82 23.82 -7.61
N LYS A 147 -41.75 24.12 -8.91
CA LYS A 147 -42.48 25.23 -9.53
C LYS A 147 -43.99 25.06 -9.40
N ALA A 148 -44.52 23.86 -9.63
CA ALA A 148 -45.95 23.58 -9.47
C ALA A 148 -46.42 23.76 -8.01
N TYR A 149 -45.63 23.32 -7.04
CA TYR A 149 -45.91 23.50 -5.61
C TYR A 149 -45.93 24.98 -5.24
N VAL A 150 -44.88 25.73 -5.58
CA VAL A 150 -44.79 27.18 -5.30
C VAL A 150 -45.90 27.95 -6.00
N ASN A 151 -46.25 27.59 -7.24
CA ASN A 151 -47.34 28.21 -7.96
C ASN A 151 -48.70 27.89 -7.34
N THR A 152 -48.89 26.66 -6.83
CA THR A 152 -50.11 26.25 -6.13
C THR A 152 -50.25 26.96 -4.79
N GLU A 153 -49.17 27.07 -4.02
CA GLU A 153 -49.12 27.83 -2.77
C GLU A 153 -49.50 29.30 -3.00
N LYS A 154 -48.91 29.94 -4.02
CA LYS A 154 -49.24 31.32 -4.40
C LYS A 154 -50.69 31.46 -4.91
N ALA A 155 -51.15 30.51 -5.73
CA ALA A 155 -52.48 30.50 -6.32
C ALA A 155 -53.60 30.35 -5.27
N VAL A 156 -53.45 29.41 -4.33
CA VAL A 156 -54.40 29.19 -3.23
C VAL A 156 -54.52 30.44 -2.33
N ALA A 157 -53.44 31.22 -2.22
CA ALA A 157 -53.43 32.44 -1.43
C ALA A 157 -54.10 33.66 -2.11
N THR A 158 -54.34 33.65 -3.42
CA THR A 158 -54.70 34.90 -4.14
C THR A 158 -56.00 34.90 -4.95
N GLU A 159 -56.34 33.97 -5.87
CA GLU A 159 -57.56 34.13 -6.70
C GLU A 159 -58.11 32.85 -7.38
N PRO A 160 -59.43 32.78 -7.70
CA PRO A 160 -60.07 31.68 -8.45
C PRO A 160 -59.63 31.53 -9.92
N ALA A 161 -59.12 32.60 -10.56
CA ALA A 161 -58.58 32.54 -11.93
C ALA A 161 -57.26 31.73 -12.04
N ALA A 162 -56.69 31.34 -10.89
CA ALA A 162 -55.50 30.50 -10.84
C ALA A 162 -55.76 29.03 -11.21
N HIS A 163 -57.02 28.60 -11.34
CA HIS A 163 -57.37 27.23 -11.73
C HIS A 163 -56.77 26.82 -13.07
N GLU A 164 -56.74 27.69 -14.08
CA GLU A 164 -56.23 27.35 -15.41
C GLU A 164 -54.71 27.05 -15.37
N LYS A 165 -53.93 27.91 -14.71
CA LYS A 165 -52.47 27.72 -14.57
C LYS A 165 -52.11 26.57 -13.64
N VAL A 166 -52.92 26.31 -12.61
CA VAL A 166 -52.74 25.12 -11.75
C VAL A 166 -53.03 23.86 -12.55
N VAL A 167 -54.11 23.82 -13.33
CA VAL A 167 -54.45 22.67 -14.19
C VAL A 167 -53.36 22.44 -15.26
N GLU A 168 -52.84 23.48 -15.89
CA GLU A 168 -51.75 23.36 -16.87
C GLU A 168 -50.46 22.80 -16.23
N ASN A 169 -50.04 23.35 -15.08
CA ASN A 169 -48.86 22.85 -14.37
C ASN A 169 -49.05 21.41 -13.86
N MET A 170 -50.26 21.04 -13.42
CA MET A 170 -50.59 19.67 -13.00
C MET A 170 -50.57 18.69 -14.18
N ASN A 171 -51.03 19.11 -15.36
CA ASN A 171 -50.94 18.31 -16.58
C ASN A 171 -49.48 18.09 -17.01
N GLN A 172 -48.64 19.12 -16.91
CA GLN A 172 -47.19 19.00 -17.17
C GLN A 172 -46.53 18.05 -16.16
N LEU A 173 -46.83 18.20 -14.88
CA LEU A 173 -46.36 17.30 -13.83
C LEU A 173 -46.79 15.85 -14.08
N GLN A 174 -48.05 15.62 -14.48
CA GLN A 174 -48.55 14.29 -14.82
C GLN A 174 -47.78 13.67 -15.99
N SER A 175 -47.45 14.46 -17.01
CA SER A 175 -46.64 14.02 -18.15
C SER A 175 -45.23 13.60 -17.70
N GLU A 176 -44.58 14.41 -16.86
CA GLU A 176 -43.25 14.10 -16.32
C GLU A 176 -43.25 12.87 -15.41
N LEU A 177 -44.26 12.72 -14.55
CA LEU A 177 -44.43 11.53 -13.71
C LEU A 177 -44.66 10.26 -14.55
N SER A 178 -45.39 10.37 -15.66
CA SER A 178 -45.58 9.26 -16.62
C SER A 178 -44.24 8.85 -17.26
N ASN A 179 -43.41 9.83 -17.64
CA ASN A 179 -42.08 9.58 -18.18
C ASN A 179 -41.13 8.98 -17.14
N LEU A 180 -41.18 9.45 -15.89
CA LEU A 180 -40.44 8.87 -14.77
C LEU A 180 -40.85 7.41 -14.53
N LYS A 181 -42.16 7.11 -14.54
CA LYS A 181 -42.66 5.73 -14.38
C LYS A 181 -42.13 4.80 -15.47
N LYS A 182 -42.16 5.23 -16.74
CA LYS A 182 -41.59 4.45 -17.87
C LYS A 182 -40.09 4.23 -17.69
N THR A 183 -39.40 5.25 -17.20
CA THR A 183 -37.96 5.21 -16.93
C THR A 183 -37.60 4.20 -15.83
N VAL A 184 -38.30 4.24 -14.70
CA VAL A 184 -38.13 3.27 -13.59
C VAL A 184 -38.45 1.84 -14.06
N ALA A 185 -39.50 1.67 -14.86
CA ALA A 185 -39.83 0.36 -15.43
C ALA A 185 -38.73 -0.17 -16.36
N SER A 186 -38.16 0.67 -17.21
CA SER A 186 -37.02 0.33 -18.09
C SER A 186 -35.78 -0.07 -17.28
N LEU A 187 -35.48 0.67 -16.21
CA LEU A 187 -34.34 0.37 -15.34
C LEU A 187 -34.52 -0.97 -14.62
N ASN A 188 -35.72 -1.22 -14.08
CA ASN A 188 -36.05 -2.49 -13.42
C ASN A 188 -35.97 -3.68 -14.39
N ALA A 189 -36.39 -3.50 -15.64
CA ALA A 189 -36.27 -4.53 -16.67
C ALA A 189 -34.80 -4.86 -16.98
N LYS A 190 -33.94 -3.84 -17.14
CA LYS A 190 -32.50 -4.04 -17.33
C LYS A 190 -31.83 -4.72 -16.13
N TYR A 191 -32.20 -4.37 -14.90
CA TYR A 191 -31.69 -5.07 -13.71
C TYR A 191 -32.12 -6.55 -13.67
N ALA A 192 -33.35 -6.85 -14.06
CA ALA A 192 -33.83 -8.23 -14.14
C ALA A 192 -33.08 -9.04 -15.20
N GLU A 193 -32.76 -8.43 -16.34
CA GLU A 193 -31.95 -9.03 -17.41
C GLU A 193 -30.51 -9.32 -16.93
N VAL A 194 -29.86 -8.35 -16.28
CA VAL A 194 -28.51 -8.52 -15.71
C VAL A 194 -28.50 -9.59 -14.61
N LEU A 195 -29.50 -9.62 -13.73
CA LEU A 195 -29.64 -10.66 -12.71
C LEU A 195 -29.91 -12.04 -13.32
N GLY A 196 -30.61 -12.09 -14.45
CA GLY A 196 -30.85 -13.31 -15.22
C GLY A 196 -29.60 -13.82 -15.93
N ALA A 197 -28.78 -12.91 -16.46
CA ALA A 197 -27.49 -13.22 -17.08
C ALA A 197 -26.46 -13.71 -16.05
N MET A 198 -26.45 -13.15 -14.83
CA MET A 198 -25.57 -13.60 -13.73
C MET A 198 -25.95 -14.96 -13.13
N LYS A 199 -27.18 -15.44 -13.37
CA LYS A 199 -27.68 -16.74 -12.87
C LYS A 199 -27.53 -17.88 -13.88
N LYS A 200 -27.11 -17.60 -15.12
CA LYS A 200 -26.77 -18.59 -16.15
C LYS A 200 -25.26 -18.80 -16.19
#